data_AF-A0A8J3K961-F1
#
_entry.id   AF-A0A8J3K961-F1
#
_cell.length_a   1.000
_cell.length_b   1.000
_cell.length_c   1.000
_cell.angle_alpha   90.00
_cell.angle_beta   90.00
_cell.angle_gamma   90.00
#
_symmetry.space_group_name_H-M   'P 1'
#
loop_
_entity.id
_entity.type
_entity.pdbx_description
1 polymer ?
#
loop_
_entity_poly.entity_id
_entity_poly.type
_entity_poly.pdbx_seq_one_letter_code
_entity_poly.pdbx_strand_id
1 'polypeptide(L)'
;MSRTKLTWIALIVLVWTSMLSFGGVAAETVMLYPNIFVDPPASLERAREFIVAGGPSDYFPPLGMSVIVTSLASTVLVWRDRRLRWWVAGAAATFVACEFVFSAVFFWPRNEIMFVDPVGTHAPEYLRQVAAEFVAGHWVRVAGGAVTAVLAFTALLRWARASAPGAVGASGTAR
;
A
#
# COMPACT_ATOMS: atom_id res chain seq x y z
N MET A 1 -17.36 -20.77 12.23
CA MET A 1 -15.89 -20.85 12.06
C MET A 1 -15.23 -20.44 13.37
N SER A 2 -14.16 -21.13 13.83
CA SER A 2 -13.52 -20.77 15.10
C SER A 2 -12.82 -19.40 15.00
N ARG A 3 -12.75 -18.66 16.12
CA ARG A 3 -12.06 -17.36 16.17
C ARG A 3 -10.61 -17.47 15.69
N THR A 4 -9.91 -18.54 16.08
CA THR A 4 -8.54 -18.81 15.65
C THR A 4 -8.42 -18.92 14.13
N LYS A 5 -9.31 -19.67 13.48
CA LYS A 5 -9.32 -19.82 12.02
C LYS A 5 -9.63 -18.50 11.32
N LEU A 6 -10.56 -17.71 11.88
CA LEU A 6 -10.88 -16.38 11.36
C LEU A 6 -9.69 -15.41 11.47
N THR A 7 -8.96 -15.42 12.60
CA THR A 7 -7.75 -14.59 12.76
C THR A 7 -6.67 -14.97 11.75
N TRP A 8 -6.46 -16.26 11.52
CA TRP A 8 -5.54 -16.72 10.48
C TRP A 8 -5.90 -16.18 9.10
N ILE A 9 -7.16 -16.36 8.69
CA ILE A 9 -7.64 -15.88 7.39
C ILE A 9 -7.47 -14.36 7.28
N ALA A 10 -7.91 -13.60 8.30
CA ALA A 10 -7.84 -12.15 8.29
C ALA A 10 -6.39 -11.65 8.15
N LEU A 11 -5.45 -12.20 8.94
CA LEU A 11 -4.05 -11.79 8.88
C LEU A 11 -3.36 -12.21 7.58
N ILE A 12 -3.68 -13.40 7.04
CA ILE A 12 -3.14 -13.84 5.74
C ILE A 12 -3.61 -12.90 4.63
N VAL A 13 -4.91 -12.59 4.58
CA VAL A 13 -5.49 -11.69 3.58
C VAL A 13 -4.93 -10.28 3.71
N LEU A 14 -4.76 -9.78 4.94
CA LEU A 14 -4.11 -8.49 5.19
C LEU A 14 -2.68 -8.46 4.65
N VAL A 15 -1.87 -9.49 4.94
CA VAL A 15 -0.50 -9.58 4.42
C VAL A 15 -0.51 -9.62 2.89
N TRP A 16 -1.35 -10.45 2.29
CA TRP A 16 -1.44 -10.60 0.84
C TRP A 16 -1.78 -9.28 0.15
N THR A 17 -2.85 -8.62 0.59
CA THR A 17 -3.29 -7.34 0.01
C THR A 17 -2.25 -6.23 0.21
N SER A 18 -1.65 -6.15 1.42
CA SER A 18 -0.58 -5.18 1.69
C SER A 18 0.65 -5.41 0.81
N MET A 19 1.01 -6.68 0.57
CA MET A 19 2.18 -7.02 -0.26
C MET A 19 1.93 -6.78 -1.74
N LEU A 20 0.73 -7.06 -2.24
CA LEU A 20 0.33 -6.71 -3.60
C LEU A 20 0.37 -5.19 -3.82
N SER A 21 -0.16 -4.42 -2.86
CA SER A 21 -0.15 -2.96 -2.93
C SER A 21 1.27 -2.40 -2.91
N PHE A 22 2.12 -2.86 -1.98
CA PHE A 22 3.52 -2.46 -1.92
C PHE A 22 4.28 -2.85 -3.19
N GLY A 23 4.10 -4.09 -3.67
CA GLY A 23 4.73 -4.57 -4.91
C GLY A 23 4.33 -3.74 -6.12
N GLY A 24 3.05 -3.38 -6.25
CA GLY A 24 2.55 -2.49 -7.29
C GLY A 24 3.22 -1.10 -7.24
N VAL A 25 3.19 -0.46 -6.06
CA VAL A 25 3.81 0.86 -5.85
C VAL A 25 5.33 0.82 -6.16
N ALA A 26 6.02 -0.24 -5.74
CA ALA A 26 7.44 -0.42 -6.02
C ALA A 26 7.72 -0.62 -7.52
N ALA A 27 6.93 -1.46 -8.19
CA ALA A 27 7.04 -1.69 -9.63
C ALA A 27 6.79 -0.40 -10.43
N GLU A 28 5.80 0.39 -10.04
CA GLU A 28 5.58 1.69 -10.66
C GLU A 28 6.79 2.61 -10.49
N THR A 29 7.30 2.72 -9.26
CA THR A 29 8.41 3.63 -8.92
C THR A 29 9.69 3.29 -9.67
N VAL A 30 10.03 2.00 -9.75
CA VAL A 30 11.34 1.54 -10.24
C VAL A 30 11.31 1.22 -11.73
N MET A 31 10.18 0.78 -12.27
CA MET A 31 10.09 0.33 -13.66
C MET A 31 9.20 1.25 -14.51
N LEU A 32 8.00 1.60 -14.05
CA LEU A 32 7.04 2.32 -14.90
C LEU A 32 7.37 3.81 -15.02
N TYR A 33 7.49 4.51 -13.90
CA TYR A 33 7.65 5.96 -13.85
C TYR A 33 8.95 6.49 -14.45
N PRO A 34 10.09 5.78 -14.41
CA PRO A 34 11.26 6.17 -15.18
C PRO A 34 10.98 6.23 -16.70
N ASN A 35 10.06 5.41 -17.22
CA ASN A 35 9.69 5.46 -18.64
C ASN A 35 8.65 6.56 -18.94
N ILE A 36 7.69 6.76 -18.03
CA ILE A 36 6.63 7.77 -18.20
C ILE A 36 7.18 9.20 -18.06
N PHE A 37 8.10 9.43 -17.13
CA PHE A 37 8.54 10.77 -16.73
C PHE A 37 9.95 11.14 -17.21
N VAL A 38 10.53 10.40 -18.15
CA VAL A 38 11.89 10.65 -18.65
C VAL A 38 12.04 11.99 -19.38
N ASP A 39 11.04 12.39 -20.18
CA ASP A 39 11.07 13.63 -20.97
C ASP A 39 9.65 14.17 -21.25
N PRO A 40 8.96 14.71 -20.22
CA PRO A 40 7.70 15.43 -20.44
C PRO A 40 7.91 16.68 -21.32
N PRO A 41 6.99 16.98 -22.26
CA PRO A 41 5.70 16.32 -22.49
C PRO A 41 5.74 15.06 -23.37
N ALA A 42 6.80 14.87 -24.16
CA ALA A 42 6.84 13.82 -25.19
C ALA A 42 6.71 12.40 -24.61
N SER A 43 7.31 12.12 -23.45
CA SER A 43 7.15 10.82 -22.77
C SER A 43 5.77 10.64 -22.16
N LEU A 44 5.12 11.72 -21.71
CA LEU A 44 3.75 11.66 -21.17
C LEU A 44 2.72 11.36 -22.26
N GLU A 45 2.85 11.97 -23.44
CA GLU A 45 1.97 11.70 -24.58
C GLU A 45 2.01 10.21 -24.97
N ARG A 46 3.22 9.65 -25.11
CA ARG A 46 3.39 8.21 -25.38
C ARG A 46 2.83 7.34 -24.27
N ALA A 47 2.97 7.75 -23.00
CA ALA A 47 2.41 7.01 -21.88
C ALA A 47 0.87 7.02 -21.92
N ARG A 48 0.23 8.14 -22.28
CA ARG A 48 -1.23 8.22 -22.46
C ARG A 48 -1.71 7.29 -23.58
N GLU A 49 -0.95 7.18 -24.67
CA GLU A 49 -1.24 6.23 -25.76
C GLU A 49 -1.07 4.77 -25.31
N PHE A 50 -0.06 4.47 -24.51
CA PHE A 50 0.18 3.12 -23.99
C PHE A 50 -0.88 2.65 -22.99
N ILE A 51 -1.40 3.55 -22.14
CA ILE A 51 -2.28 3.23 -21.01
C ILE A 51 -3.77 3.46 -21.35
N VAL A 52 -4.14 3.40 -22.64
CA VAL A 52 -5.51 3.72 -23.09
C VAL A 52 -6.58 2.75 -22.56
N ALA A 53 -6.24 1.48 -22.35
CA ALA A 53 -7.22 0.46 -21.96
C ALA A 53 -7.40 0.32 -20.43
N GLY A 54 -6.43 0.77 -19.65
CA GLY A 54 -6.44 0.66 -18.20
C GLY A 54 -5.10 0.99 -17.60
N GLY A 55 -5.11 1.81 -16.56
CA GLY A 55 -3.91 2.33 -15.91
C GLY A 55 -3.86 2.14 -14.41
N PRO A 56 -2.81 2.68 -13.77
CA PRO A 56 -2.71 2.71 -12.32
C PRO A 56 -3.97 3.22 -11.62
N SER A 57 -4.64 4.24 -12.17
CA SER A 57 -5.88 4.81 -11.62
C SER A 57 -7.06 3.83 -11.59
N ASP A 58 -7.06 2.80 -12.43
CA ASP A 58 -8.12 1.78 -12.45
C ASP A 58 -7.80 0.62 -11.48
N TYR A 59 -6.51 0.33 -11.29
CA TYR A 59 -6.04 -0.79 -10.47
C TYR A 59 -5.85 -0.45 -8.98
N PHE A 60 -5.21 0.68 -8.67
CA PHE A 60 -4.81 0.99 -7.30
C PHE A 60 -5.96 1.38 -6.36
N PRO A 61 -6.99 2.13 -6.77
CA PRO A 61 -8.10 2.45 -5.86
C PRO A 61 -8.82 1.22 -5.30
N PRO A 62 -9.28 0.22 -6.10
CA PRO A 62 -9.91 -0.97 -5.52
C PRO A 62 -8.94 -1.80 -4.67
N LEU A 63 -7.68 -1.91 -5.07
CA LEU A 63 -6.66 -2.59 -4.27
C LEU A 63 -6.42 -1.88 -2.93
N GLY A 64 -6.26 -0.56 -2.93
CA GLY A 64 -6.06 0.24 -1.72
C GLY A 64 -7.26 0.14 -0.77
N MET A 65 -8.48 0.16 -1.31
CA MET A 65 -9.69 -0.08 -0.51
C MET A 65 -9.69 -1.47 0.12
N SER A 66 -9.22 -2.50 -0.59
CA SER A 66 -9.10 -3.85 -0.02
C SER A 66 -8.11 -3.89 1.15
N VAL A 67 -6.99 -3.17 1.08
CA VAL A 67 -6.02 -3.09 2.18
C VAL A 67 -6.62 -2.37 3.39
N ILE A 68 -7.34 -1.25 3.17
CA ILE A 68 -8.02 -0.52 4.25
C ILE A 68 -9.05 -1.42 4.95
N VAL A 69 -9.94 -2.06 4.19
CA VAL A 69 -11.00 -2.92 4.73
C VAL A 69 -10.40 -4.10 5.51
N THR A 70 -9.40 -4.77 4.95
CA THR A 70 -8.76 -5.92 5.60
C THR A 70 -7.96 -5.51 6.83
N SER A 71 -7.34 -4.32 6.83
CA SER A 71 -6.65 -3.75 7.98
C SER A 71 -7.61 -3.42 9.13
N LEU A 72 -8.74 -2.79 8.82
CA LEU A 72 -9.77 -2.46 9.81
C LEU A 72 -10.41 -3.73 10.39
N ALA A 73 -10.82 -4.66 9.54
CA ALA A 73 -11.40 -5.93 9.96
C ALA A 73 -10.43 -6.73 10.84
N SER A 74 -9.15 -6.80 10.44
CA SER A 74 -8.11 -7.46 11.25
C SER A 74 -7.89 -6.75 12.58
N THR A 75 -7.85 -5.41 12.60
CA THR A 75 -7.69 -4.62 13.83
C THR A 75 -8.80 -4.91 14.83
N VAL A 76 -10.05 -4.88 14.39
CA VAL A 76 -11.22 -5.20 15.23
C VAL A 76 -11.13 -6.62 15.76
N LEU A 77 -10.77 -7.58 14.91
CA LEU A 77 -10.70 -8.99 15.28
C LEU A 77 -9.61 -9.28 16.33
N VAL A 78 -8.43 -8.66 16.18
CA VAL A 78 -7.30 -8.85 17.09
C VAL A 78 -7.23 -7.83 18.22
N TRP A 79 -8.20 -6.92 18.35
CA TRP A 79 -8.13 -5.77 19.27
C TRP A 79 -7.87 -6.17 20.74
N ARG A 80 -8.46 -7.30 21.17
CA ARG A 80 -8.28 -7.84 22.52
C ARG A 80 -6.93 -8.54 22.73
N ASP A 81 -6.21 -8.88 21.66
CA ASP A 81 -4.87 -9.43 21.73
C ASP A 81 -3.82 -8.32 21.80
N ARG A 82 -3.34 -8.05 23.01
CA ARG A 82 -2.30 -7.04 23.28
C ARG A 82 -0.99 -7.30 22.52
N ARG A 83 -0.72 -8.55 22.11
CA ARG A 83 0.50 -8.93 21.37
C ARG A 83 0.43 -8.53 19.90
N LEU A 84 -0.77 -8.29 19.37
CA LEU A 84 -1.04 -8.06 17.94
C LEU A 84 -1.64 -6.68 17.65
N ARG A 85 -2.51 -6.16 18.53
CA ARG A 85 -3.36 -4.99 18.22
C ARG A 85 -2.61 -3.77 17.68
N TRP A 86 -1.43 -3.47 18.23
CA TRP A 86 -0.65 -2.30 17.82
C TRP A 86 0.12 -2.52 16.52
N TRP A 87 0.45 -3.76 16.18
CA TRP A 87 1.04 -4.09 14.88
C TRP A 87 0.02 -3.90 13.76
N VAL A 88 -1.19 -4.42 13.96
CA VAL A 88 -2.26 -4.33 12.96
C VAL A 88 -2.83 -2.91 12.87
N ALA A 89 -3.05 -2.24 14.00
CA ALA A 89 -3.48 -0.83 14.00
C ALA A 89 -2.41 0.09 13.42
N GLY A 90 -1.12 -0.17 13.69
CA GLY A 90 0.00 0.55 13.09
C GLY A 90 0.04 0.36 11.57
N ALA A 91 -0.13 -0.87 11.08
CA ALA A 91 -0.22 -1.13 9.65
C ALA A 91 -1.38 -0.35 9.01
N ALA A 92 -2.57 -0.37 9.63
CA ALA A 92 -3.73 0.37 9.16
C ALA A 92 -3.45 1.88 9.10
N ALA A 93 -2.90 2.45 10.19
CA ALA A 93 -2.62 3.87 10.28
C ALA A 93 -1.56 4.32 9.26
N THR A 94 -0.47 3.56 9.12
CA THR A 94 0.57 3.86 8.12
C THR A 94 0.01 3.80 6.71
N PHE A 95 -0.77 2.77 6.36
CA PHE A 95 -1.36 2.66 5.05
C PHE A 95 -2.31 3.83 4.75
N VAL A 96 -3.21 4.15 5.68
CA VAL A 96 -4.13 5.28 5.50
C VAL A 96 -3.36 6.60 5.36
N ALA A 97 -2.32 6.83 6.16
CA ALA A 97 -1.54 8.06 6.09
C ALA A 97 -0.77 8.18 4.77
N CYS A 98 0.00 7.15 4.39
CA CYS A 98 0.94 7.21 3.26
C CYS A 98 0.29 6.87 1.91
N GLU A 99 -0.63 5.90 1.85
CA GLU A 99 -1.21 5.42 0.59
C GLU A 99 -2.56 6.07 0.27
N PHE A 100 -3.31 6.52 1.28
CA PHE A 100 -4.61 7.15 1.05
C PHE A 100 -4.55 8.68 1.20
N VAL A 101 -4.28 9.20 2.40
CA VAL A 101 -4.32 10.64 2.68
C VAL A 101 -3.24 11.38 1.90
N PHE A 102 -1.98 10.91 1.97
CA PHE A 102 -0.91 11.52 1.20
C PHE A 102 -1.14 11.40 -0.31
N SER A 103 -1.70 10.27 -0.78
CA SER A 103 -2.11 10.11 -2.19
C SER A 103 -3.16 11.15 -2.61
N ALA A 104 -4.22 11.30 -1.82
CA ALA A 104 -5.30 12.23 -2.12
C ALA A 104 -4.84 13.68 -2.16
N VAL A 105 -3.98 14.08 -1.22
CA VAL A 105 -3.51 15.46 -1.11
C VAL A 105 -2.40 15.78 -2.11
N PHE A 106 -1.48 14.85 -2.33
CA PHE A 106 -0.27 15.10 -3.13
C PHE A 106 -0.39 14.59 -4.57
N PHE A 107 -0.92 13.39 -4.78
CA PHE A 107 -0.86 12.73 -6.08
C PHE A 107 -2.05 13.02 -6.97
N TRP A 108 -3.28 13.11 -6.42
CA TRP A 108 -4.45 13.36 -7.25
C TRP A 108 -4.34 14.67 -8.06
N PRO A 109 -3.92 15.81 -7.47
CA PRO A 109 -3.75 17.04 -8.25
C PRO A 109 -2.67 16.92 -9.34
N ARG A 110 -1.59 16.18 -9.07
CA ARG A 110 -0.49 15.99 -10.02
C ARG A 110 -0.87 15.03 -11.16
N ASN A 111 -1.68 14.02 -10.85
CA ASN A 111 -2.26 13.15 -11.86
C ASN A 111 -3.22 13.91 -12.77
N GLU A 112 -4.02 14.83 -12.23
CA GLU A 112 -4.90 15.69 -13.03
C GLU A 112 -4.08 16.47 -14.07
N ILE A 113 -3.04 17.17 -13.61
CA ILE A 113 -2.12 17.95 -14.47
C ILE A 113 -1.46 17.09 -15.56
N MET A 114 -0.99 15.89 -15.20
CA MET A 114 -0.16 15.07 -16.10
C MET A 114 -0.95 14.12 -17.01
N PHE A 115 -2.17 13.71 -16.62
CA PHE A 115 -2.92 12.65 -17.33
C PHE A 115 -4.35 13.03 -17.71
N VAL A 116 -4.98 14.00 -17.04
CA VAL A 116 -6.38 14.37 -17.29
C VAL A 116 -6.49 15.65 -18.09
N ASP A 117 -5.71 16.68 -17.73
CA ASP A 117 -5.74 17.96 -18.42
C ASP A 117 -5.41 17.80 -19.91
N PRO A 118 -6.08 18.59 -20.80
CA PRO A 118 -5.84 18.52 -22.24
C PRO A 118 -4.35 18.74 -22.59
N VAL A 119 -3.87 18.03 -23.60
CA VAL A 119 -2.50 18.19 -24.10
C VAL A 119 -2.27 19.65 -24.54
N GLY A 120 -1.12 20.22 -24.16
CA GLY A 120 -0.78 21.61 -24.44
C GLY A 120 -1.31 22.64 -23.44
N THR A 121 -2.09 22.22 -22.42
CA THR A 121 -2.57 23.13 -21.36
C THR A 121 -1.41 23.71 -20.53
N HIS A 122 -0.39 22.90 -20.27
CA HIS A 122 0.71 23.22 -19.37
C HIS A 122 2.03 23.37 -20.11
N ALA A 123 2.86 24.32 -19.68
CA ALA A 123 4.20 24.50 -20.23
C ALA A 123 5.08 23.27 -19.97
N PRO A 124 5.98 22.88 -20.90
CA PRO A 124 6.90 21.75 -20.72
C PRO A 124 7.70 21.79 -19.42
N GLU A 125 8.19 22.95 -19.03
CA GLU A 125 9.00 23.15 -17.82
C GLU A 125 8.18 22.84 -16.56
N TYR A 126 6.91 23.24 -16.54
CA TYR A 126 6.00 22.96 -15.43
C TYR A 126 5.69 21.45 -15.35
N LEU A 127 5.48 20.79 -16.49
CA LEU A 127 5.26 19.33 -16.51
C LEU A 127 6.48 18.55 -16.00
N ARG A 128 7.71 18.97 -16.34
CA ARG A 128 8.94 18.37 -15.80
C ARG A 128 9.05 18.56 -14.29
N GLN A 129 8.70 19.74 -13.78
CA GLN A 129 8.65 19.99 -12.33
C GLN A 129 7.65 19.06 -11.65
N VAL A 130 6.40 19.02 -12.14
CA VAL A 130 5.33 18.20 -11.56
C VAL A 130 5.70 16.71 -11.59
N ALA A 131 6.32 16.25 -12.68
CA ALA A 131 6.80 14.88 -12.80
C ALA A 131 7.91 14.56 -11.78
N ALA A 132 8.88 15.46 -11.59
CA ALA A 132 9.93 15.29 -10.58
C ALA A 132 9.36 15.24 -9.16
N GLU A 133 8.42 16.12 -8.83
CA GLU A 133 7.70 16.10 -7.55
C GLU A 133 6.92 14.81 -7.35
N PHE A 134 6.24 14.33 -8.39
CA PHE A 134 5.48 13.09 -8.37
C PHE A 134 6.39 11.89 -8.06
N VAL A 135 7.51 11.75 -8.76
CA VAL A 135 8.49 10.67 -8.52
C VAL A 135 9.07 10.76 -7.11
N ALA A 136 9.42 11.97 -6.65
CA ALA A 136 9.92 12.18 -5.29
C ALA A 136 8.89 11.76 -4.24
N GLY A 137 7.63 12.15 -4.42
CA GLY A 137 6.52 11.73 -3.56
C GLY A 137 6.36 10.21 -3.54
N HIS A 138 6.61 9.52 -4.66
CA HIS A 138 6.36 8.08 -4.74
C HIS A 138 7.27 7.26 -3.83
N TRP A 139 8.46 7.77 -3.51
CA TRP A 139 9.33 7.16 -2.50
C TRP A 139 8.74 7.18 -1.08
N VAL A 140 7.91 8.17 -0.75
CA VAL A 140 7.15 8.18 0.52
C VAL A 140 6.15 7.04 0.54
N ARG A 141 5.47 6.78 -0.59
CA ARG A 141 4.55 5.65 -0.74
C ARG A 141 5.28 4.31 -0.69
N VAL A 142 6.42 4.17 -1.37
CA VAL A 142 7.28 2.98 -1.25
C VAL A 142 7.65 2.69 0.20
N ALA A 143 8.10 3.71 0.95
CA ALA A 143 8.43 3.56 2.36
C ALA A 143 7.20 3.21 3.21
N GLY A 144 6.07 3.89 3.01
CA GLY A 144 4.81 3.65 3.73
C GLY A 144 4.24 2.26 3.48
N GLY A 145 4.23 1.82 2.22
CA GLY A 145 3.84 0.47 1.81
C GLY A 145 4.76 -0.60 2.41
N ALA A 146 6.07 -0.38 2.40
CA ALA A 146 7.03 -1.30 3.02
C ALA A 146 6.80 -1.43 4.53
N VAL A 147 6.65 -0.32 5.24
CA VAL A 147 6.35 -0.32 6.69
C VAL A 147 5.02 -1.03 6.96
N THR A 148 3.97 -0.73 6.18
CA THR A 148 2.67 -1.40 6.30
C THR A 148 2.83 -2.92 6.17
N ALA A 149 3.51 -3.38 5.12
CA ALA A 149 3.73 -4.80 4.87
C ALA A 149 4.53 -5.47 5.98
N VAL A 150 5.61 -4.83 6.47
CA VAL A 150 6.42 -5.34 7.58
C VAL A 150 5.60 -5.48 8.86
N LEU A 151 4.77 -4.49 9.19
CA LEU A 151 3.91 -4.51 10.37
C LEU A 151 2.86 -5.63 10.26
N ALA A 152 2.19 -5.76 9.11
CA ALA A 152 1.22 -6.82 8.84
C ALA A 152 1.86 -8.22 8.92
N PHE A 153 3.03 -8.40 8.29
CA PHE A 153 3.77 -9.66 8.29
C PHE A 153 4.24 -10.02 9.71
N THR A 154 4.71 -9.04 10.47
CA THR A 154 5.09 -9.22 11.88
C THR A 154 3.90 -9.69 12.72
N ALA A 155 2.71 -9.12 12.53
CA ALA A 155 1.51 -9.57 13.23
C ALA A 155 1.18 -11.03 12.90
N LEU A 156 1.24 -11.42 11.62
CA LEU A 156 1.04 -12.81 11.19
C LEU A 156 2.06 -13.77 11.81
N LEU A 157 3.35 -13.43 11.81
CA LEU A 157 4.40 -14.27 12.40
C LEU A 157 4.22 -14.43 13.92
N ARG A 158 3.85 -13.36 14.62
CA ARG A 158 3.59 -13.42 16.07
C ARG A 158 2.39 -14.31 16.38
N TRP A 159 1.33 -14.21 15.58
CA TRP A 159 0.16 -15.08 15.70
C TRP A 159 0.51 -16.54 15.42
N ALA A 160 1.31 -16.80 14.37
CA ALA A 160 1.77 -18.13 14.01
C ALA A 160 2.54 -18.81 15.15
N ARG A 161 3.49 -18.10 15.75
CA ARG A 161 4.27 -18.59 16.89
C ARG A 161 3.40 -18.86 18.12
N ALA A 162 2.43 -17.99 18.41
CA ALA A 162 1.54 -18.15 19.55
C ALA A 162 0.53 -19.30 19.38
N SER A 163 0.17 -19.63 18.15
CA SER A 163 -0.81 -20.68 17.81
C SER A 163 -0.17 -22.05 17.58
N ALA A 164 1.16 -22.15 17.62
CA ALA A 164 1.88 -23.39 17.35
C ALA A 164 1.67 -24.43 18.50
N PRO A 165 1.52 -25.73 18.19
CA PRO A 165 1.21 -26.78 19.18
C PRO A 165 2.18 -26.94 20.37
N GLY A 166 3.33 -26.26 20.40
CA GLY A 166 4.30 -26.30 21.51
C GLY A 166 4.19 -25.16 22.53
N ALA A 167 3.40 -24.11 22.28
CA ALA A 167 3.36 -22.92 23.14
C ALA A 167 2.62 -23.13 24.48
N VAL A 168 1.93 -24.25 24.66
CA VAL A 168 1.08 -24.57 25.84
C VAL A 168 1.85 -25.39 26.90
N GLY A 169 3.04 -25.93 26.59
CA GLY A 169 3.80 -26.79 27.50
C GLY A 169 4.72 -26.08 28.52
N ALA A 170 4.97 -24.77 28.37
CA ALA A 170 6.02 -24.08 29.13
C ALA A 170 5.55 -23.39 30.43
N SER A 171 4.27 -23.47 30.79
CA SER A 171 3.72 -22.81 31.99
C SER A 171 3.13 -23.78 33.02
N GLY A 172 3.47 -25.07 32.96
CA GLY A 172 2.88 -26.13 33.80
C GLY A 172 3.83 -26.81 34.80
N THR A 173 5.07 -26.36 34.94
CA THR A 173 6.05 -26.99 35.87
C THR A 173 6.81 -25.94 36.68
N ALA A 174 6.11 -25.28 37.60
CA ALA A 174 6.74 -24.69 38.78
C ALA A 174 5.84 -24.94 39.98
N ARG A 175 6.25 -25.97 40.74
CA ARG A 175 5.97 -26.36 42.14
C ARG A 175 4.82 -25.68 42.87
#